data_AF-A0A5M3W8C6-F1
#
_entry.id   AF-A0A5M3W8C6-F1
#
_cell.length_a   1.000
_cell.length_b   1.000
_cell.length_c   1.000
_cell.angle_alpha   90.00
_cell.angle_beta   90.00
_cell.angle_gamma   90.00
#
_symmetry.space_group_name_H-M   'P 1'
#
loop_
_entity.id
_entity.type
_entity.pdbx_description
1 polymer ?
#
loop_
_entity_poly.entity_id
_entity_poly.type
_entity_poly.pdbx_seq_one_letter_code
_entity_poly.pdbx_strand_id
1 'polypeptide(L)'
;MTDTAADHAHHPSRYEIRLKGHLAARWAARFDGMTLTTQADGTTVIEGPVIDQAALHGLLRTLRDIGLPLLSVTQIDAITQLDAAIQVSPITGSTAMPSE
;
A
#
# COMPACT_ATOMS: atom_id res chain seq x y z
N MET A 1 -7.51 3.71 -35.47
CA MET A 1 -6.56 2.76 -34.84
C MET A 1 -5.51 3.59 -34.11
N THR A 2 -5.86 4.09 -32.92
CA THR A 2 -5.00 4.92 -32.06
C THR A 2 -5.52 4.77 -30.64
N ASP A 3 -5.02 3.78 -29.92
CA ASP A 3 -5.07 3.72 -28.46
C ASP A 3 -3.76 3.09 -28.00
N THR A 4 -2.68 3.86 -28.11
CA THR A 4 -1.35 3.50 -27.61
C THR A 4 -0.67 4.79 -27.19
N ALA A 5 -1.18 5.35 -26.11
CA ALA A 5 -0.41 6.14 -25.19
C ALA A 5 -1.07 5.89 -23.84
N ALA A 6 -0.87 4.66 -23.34
CA ALA A 6 -1.12 4.37 -21.95
C ALA A 6 -0.45 5.49 -21.16
N ASP A 7 -1.30 6.24 -20.48
CA ASP A 7 -0.98 7.12 -19.40
C ASP A 7 -0.17 6.32 -18.37
N HIS A 8 1.13 6.09 -18.62
CA HIS A 8 2.11 5.71 -17.61
C HIS A 8 2.39 6.95 -16.74
N ALA A 9 1.33 7.61 -16.30
CA ALA A 9 1.39 8.43 -15.11
C ALA A 9 2.02 7.52 -14.06
N HIS A 10 3.22 7.89 -13.63
CA HIS A 10 3.95 7.22 -12.56
C HIS A 10 3.16 7.45 -11.27
N HIS A 11 2.03 6.76 -11.13
CA HIS A 11 1.23 6.81 -9.95
C HIS A 11 2.11 6.31 -8.80
N PRO A 12 2.31 7.12 -7.75
CA PRO A 12 3.14 6.74 -6.63
C PRO A 12 2.61 5.42 -6.09
N SER A 13 3.39 4.36 -6.32
CA SER A 13 3.02 3.02 -5.88
C SER A 13 3.39 2.92 -4.42
N ARG A 14 2.45 2.44 -3.60
CA ARG A 14 2.69 2.28 -2.17
C ARG A 14 3.38 0.93 -1.97
N TYR A 15 4.39 0.90 -1.12
CA TYR A 15 5.15 -0.32 -0.83
C TYR A 15 5.10 -0.63 0.66
N GLU A 16 5.06 -1.93 0.96
CA GLU A 16 5.31 -2.51 2.27
C GLU A 16 6.65 -3.24 2.23
N ILE A 17 7.56 -2.87 3.12
CA ILE A 17 8.90 -3.46 3.23
C ILE A 17 9.07 -3.99 4.65
N ARG A 18 9.33 -5.30 4.76
CA ARG A 18 9.49 -5.97 6.06
C ARG A 18 10.95 -6.33 6.29
N LEU A 19 11.44 -6.05 7.49
CA LEU A 19 12.83 -6.20 7.90
C LEU A 19 12.92 -7.02 9.18
N LYS A 20 13.97 -7.82 9.32
CA LYS A 20 14.29 -8.51 10.57
C LYS A 20 15.09 -7.58 11.47
N GLY A 21 14.64 -7.41 12.71
CA GLY A 21 15.23 -6.51 13.70
C GLY A 21 14.45 -5.21 13.84
N HIS A 22 14.89 -4.39 14.80
CA HIS A 22 14.26 -3.13 15.16
C HIS A 22 15.00 -1.96 14.53
N LEU A 23 14.29 -1.19 13.70
CA LEU A 23 14.80 0.06 13.18
C LEU A 23 14.44 1.20 14.14
N ALA A 24 15.46 1.93 14.61
CA ALA A 24 15.24 3.03 15.53
C ALA A 24 14.39 4.15 14.90
N ALA A 25 13.48 4.75 15.67
CA ALA A 25 12.54 5.78 15.22
C ALA A 25 13.19 6.99 14.52
N ARG A 26 14.46 7.30 14.82
CA ARG A 26 15.27 8.33 14.14
C ARG A 26 15.36 8.15 12.61
N TRP A 27 15.18 6.92 12.12
CA TRP A 27 15.17 6.62 10.70
C TRP A 27 13.86 7.03 10.02
N ALA A 28 12.75 7.10 10.77
CA ALA A 28 11.46 7.54 10.23
C ALA A 28 11.53 8.97 9.68
N ALA A 29 12.26 9.85 10.36
CA ALA A 29 12.50 11.21 9.90
C ALA A 29 13.34 11.30 8.60
N ARG A 30 14.05 10.23 8.22
CA ARG A 30 14.81 10.15 6.96
C ARG A 30 13.99 9.57 5.81
N PHE A 31 12.88 8.90 6.10
CA PHE A 31 12.01 8.32 5.11
C PHE A 31 10.77 9.19 4.99
N ASP A 32 10.93 10.29 4.24
CA ASP A 32 9.90 11.31 4.04
C ASP A 32 8.60 10.67 3.50
N GLY A 33 7.52 10.76 4.27
CA GLY A 33 6.24 10.15 3.93
C GLY A 33 6.10 8.65 4.20
N MET A 34 7.08 7.98 4.83
CA MET A 34 7.00 6.57 5.21
C MET A 34 6.72 6.38 6.69
N THR A 35 5.85 5.42 7.00
CA THR A 35 5.52 4.98 8.35
C THR A 35 6.40 3.79 8.73
N LEU A 36 7.07 3.86 9.88
CA LEU A 36 7.87 2.77 10.43
C LEU A 36 7.13 2.18 11.63
N THR A 37 6.74 0.93 11.52
CA THR A 37 6.05 0.18 12.57
C THR A 37 6.97 -0.93 13.08
N THR A 38 7.33 -0.85 14.35
CA THR A 38 8.07 -1.92 15.01
C THR A 38 7.10 -2.94 15.58
N GLN A 39 7.23 -4.20 15.18
CA GLN A 39 6.38 -5.29 15.65
C GLN A 39 7.00 -6.02 16.85
N ALA A 40 6.14 -6.64 17.67
CA ALA A 40 6.55 -7.41 18.85
C ALA A 40 7.31 -8.71 18.49
N ASP A 41 7.19 -9.19 17.25
CA ASP A 41 7.90 -10.36 16.71
C ASP A 41 9.38 -10.08 16.39
N GLY A 42 9.87 -8.87 16.68
CA GLY A 42 11.24 -8.49 16.38
C GLY A 42 11.44 -7.98 14.96
N THR A 43 10.37 -7.69 14.20
CA THR A 43 10.46 -7.15 12.84
C THR A 43 10.13 -5.65 12.78
N THR A 44 10.56 -5.01 11.71
CA THR A 44 10.16 -3.64 11.37
C THR A 44 9.46 -3.66 10.02
N VAL A 45 8.30 -3.01 9.96
CA VAL A 45 7.55 -2.76 8.72
C VAL A 45 7.71 -1.29 8.33
N ILE A 46 8.09 -1.04 7.09
CA ILE A 46 8.17 0.28 6.48
C ILE A 46 7.12 0.36 5.39
N GLU A 47 6.18 1.29 5.52
CA GLU A 47 5.10 1.49 4.56
C GLU A 47 5.07 2.93 4.07
N GLY A 48 4.95 3.13 2.76
CA GLY A 48 4.76 4.48 2.23
C GLY A 48 4.70 4.55 0.71
N PRO A 49 4.32 5.72 0.17
CA PRO A 49 4.39 5.98 -1.26
C PRO A 49 5.86 6.03 -1.70
N VAL A 50 6.16 5.40 -2.83
CA VAL A 50 7.46 5.50 -3.48
C VAL A 50 7.28 6.16 -4.84
N ILE A 51 8.06 7.22 -5.07
CA ILE A 51 7.95 8.10 -6.24
C ILE A 51 8.40 7.39 -7.52
N ASP A 52 9.46 6.57 -7.44
CA ASP A 52 9.99 5.80 -8.56
C ASP A 52 10.83 4.60 -8.08
N GLN A 53 11.24 3.73 -9.03
CA GLN A 53 12.07 2.57 -8.71
C GLN A 53 13.45 2.94 -8.17
N ALA A 54 14.05 4.08 -8.55
CA ALA A 54 15.35 4.50 -8.03
C ALA A 54 15.25 4.86 -6.54
N ALA A 55 14.17 5.49 -6.11
CA ALA A 55 13.85 5.75 -4.70
C ALA A 55 13.66 4.44 -3.93
N LEU A 56 12.95 3.46 -4.49
CA LEU A 56 12.83 2.12 -3.91
C LEU A 56 14.21 1.47 -3.70
N HIS A 57 15.04 1.44 -4.75
CA HIS A 57 16.37 0.84 -4.68
C HIS A 57 17.31 1.61 -3.72
N GLY A 58 17.18 2.93 -3.63
CA GLY A 58 17.91 3.76 -2.67
C GLY A 58 17.54 3.43 -1.22
N LEU A 59 16.24 3.21 -0.96
CA LEU A 59 15.74 2.75 0.33
C LEU A 59 16.31 1.37 0.68
N LEU A 60 16.20 0.38 -0.23
CA LEU A 60 16.70 -0.98 0.01
C LEU A 60 18.21 -1.01 0.25
N ARG A 61 18.98 -0.18 -0.47
CA ARG A 61 20.41 -0.03 -0.22
C ARG A 61 20.68 0.55 1.17
N THR A 62 19.95 1.57 1.58
CA THR A 62 20.08 2.15 2.92
C THR A 62 19.79 1.10 3.99
N LEU A 63 18.75 0.29 3.83
CA LEU A 63 18.41 -0.80 4.75
C LEU A 63 19.49 -1.87 4.83
N ARG A 64 20.11 -2.21 3.69
CA ARG A 64 21.28 -3.09 3.63
C ARG A 64 22.48 -2.50 4.38
N ASP A 65 22.75 -1.21 4.23
CA ASP A 65 23.87 -0.53 4.89
C ASP A 65 23.70 -0.47 6.43
N ILE A 66 22.45 -0.53 6.93
CA ILE A 66 22.14 -0.65 8.37
C ILE A 66 22.43 -2.08 8.88
N GLY A 67 22.53 -3.06 7.99
CA GLY A 67 22.76 -4.46 8.33
C GLY A 67 21.51 -5.21 8.76
N LEU A 68 20.30 -4.67 8.50
CA LEU A 68 19.04 -5.38 8.77
C LEU A 68 18.70 -6.32 7.61
N PRO A 69 18.44 -7.61 7.87
CA PRO A 69 17.99 -8.54 6.83
C PRO A 69 16.62 -8.13 6.28
N LEU A 70 16.55 -7.97 4.96
CA LEU A 70 15.29 -7.79 4.24
C LEU A 70 14.50 -9.10 4.25
N LEU A 71 13.25 -9.05 4.71
CA LEU A 71 12.34 -10.20 4.74
C LEU A 71 11.43 -10.22 3.51
N SER A 72 10.79 -9.10 3.20
CA SER A 72 9.89 -8.99 2.03
C SER A 72 9.78 -7.56 1.53
N VAL A 73 9.46 -7.43 0.24
CA VAL A 73 9.07 -6.18 -0.42
C VAL A 73 7.82 -6.47 -1.21
N THR A 74 6.74 -5.73 -0.95
CA THR A 74 5.45 -5.93 -1.58
C THR A 74 4.92 -4.60 -2.07
N GLN A 75 4.60 -4.50 -3.36
CA GLN A 75 3.82 -3.38 -3.88
C GLN A 75 2.37 -3.58 -3.44
N ILE A 76 1.84 -2.59 -2.74
CA ILE A 76 0.42 -2.55 -2.36
C ILE A 76 -0.27 -1.55 -3.28
N ASP A 77 -0.91 -2.08 -4.33
CA ASP A 77 -1.75 -1.25 -5.20
C ASP A 77 -2.93 -0.72 -4.38
N ALA A 78 -3.26 0.57 -4.58
CA ALA A 78 -4.37 1.25 -3.90
C ALA A 78 -5.75 0.78 -4.39
N ILE A 79 -5.91 -0.51 -4.67
CA ILE A 79 -7.17 -1.13 -5.05
C ILE A 79 -7.50 -2.18 -4.00
N THR A 80 -8.19 -1.77 -2.92
CA THR A 80 -9.23 -2.56 -2.23
C THR A 80 -9.81 -1.72 -1.09
N GLN A 81 -10.71 -0.79 -1.40
CA GLN A 81 -11.83 -0.48 -0.49
C GLN A 81 -13.07 0.01 -1.24
N LEU A 82 -13.40 -0.61 -2.39
CA LEU A 82 -14.70 -0.38 -3.03
C LEU A 82 -15.41 -1.63 -3.58
N ASP A 83 -14.86 -2.84 -3.44
CA ASP A 83 -15.52 -4.06 -3.94
C ASP A 83 -16.19 -4.92 -2.86
N ALA A 84 -16.64 -4.32 -1.75
CA ALA A 84 -17.41 -5.02 -0.71
C ALA A 84 -18.75 -4.35 -0.36
N ALA A 85 -19.29 -3.52 -1.26
CA ALA A 85 -20.60 -2.90 -1.07
C ALA A 85 -21.41 -2.80 -2.37
N ILE A 86 -21.42 -3.86 -3.20
CA ILE A 86 -22.58 -4.11 -4.07
C ILE A 86 -23.43 -5.17 -3.35
N GLN A 87 -24.05 -4.76 -2.25
CA GLN A 87 -25.19 -5.47 -1.66
C GLN A 87 -26.36 -5.34 -2.66
N VAL A 88 -26.46 -6.28 -3.60
CA VAL A 88 -27.70 -6.47 -4.37
C VAL A 88 -28.77 -6.90 -3.36
N SER A 89 -29.60 -5.95 -2.93
CA SER A 89 -30.79 -6.26 -2.16
C SER A 89 -31.73 -7.09 -3.04
N PRO A 90 -32.30 -8.21 -2.57
CA PRO A 90 -33.33 -8.92 -3.30
C PRO A 90 -34.55 -7.99 -3.44
N ILE A 91 -35.08 -7.86 -4.66
CA ILE A 91 -36.37 -7.23 -4.93
C ILE A 91 -37.50 -8.09 -4.35
N THR A 92 -37.65 -8.11 -3.02
CA THR A 92 -38.82 -8.67 -2.37
C THR A 92 -39.89 -7.60 -2.30
N GLY A 93 -41.03 -7.89 -2.95
CA GLY A 93 -42.09 -6.95 -3.25
C GLY A 93 -42.71 -6.24 -2.05
N SER A 94 -43.21 -5.04 -2.33
CA SER A 94 -44.20 -4.36 -1.51
C SER A 94 -45.45 -4.15 -2.35
N THR A 95 -46.39 -5.08 -2.18
CA THR A 95 -47.76 -4.82 -1.71
C THR A 95 -48.37 -3.45 -2.00
N ALA A 96 -49.54 -3.54 -2.64
CA ALA A 96 -50.74 -2.71 -2.51
C ALA A 96 -50.67 -1.23 -2.92
N MET A 97 -51.36 -0.94 -4.01
CA MET A 97 -52.10 0.31 -4.19
C MET A 97 -53.46 0.19 -3.48
N PRO A 98 -53.80 1.04 -2.50
CA PRO A 98 -55.18 1.41 -2.22
C PRO A 98 -55.54 2.64 -3.06
N SER A 99 -56.78 2.70 -3.56
CA SER A 99 -57.57 3.90 -3.95
C SER A 99 -58.75 3.40 -4.78
N GLU A 100 -59.93 3.28 -4.15
CA GLU A 100 -61.11 4.18 -4.28
C GLU A 100 -61.98 3.88 -5.50
#